data_AF-A0AAE6VRV3-F1
#
_entry.id   AF-A0AAE6VRV3-F1
#
_cell.length_a   1.000
_cell.length_b   1.000
_cell.length_c   1.000
_cell.angle_alpha   90.00
_cell.angle_beta   90.00
_cell.angle_gamma   90.00
#
_symmetry.space_group_name_H-M   'P 1'
#
loop_
_entity.id
_entity.type
_entity.pdbx_description
1 polymer ?
#
loop_
_entity_poly.entity_id
_entity_poly.type
_entity_poly.pdbx_seq_one_letter_code
_entity_poly.pdbx_strand_id
1 'polypeptide(L)'
;MTLYNVNVIQPKSLSTSAFSILLASGLLLSQHALAAPERSPFSLTVARTSTGTANVGADSNNPNQLQRDAWKTSFSASMPLNRQWSIGANLGYDNLDYDWDMNQNTLLRSSTEPWSTIHQYSAGLSLSYRLDNHWMFLIAPKLQYAYADTASSSNAQSYGVVASGMYRFDSGNMLGFGVAYLNDISEVRTVPYLAVRWQINDKWVLANPFQAGFSGPAGLELSYQYNRDWSFGVGSSKRTERFLIADDDKTIEVEEWVGFARAGWQATTNVSLNAYAGYYFGGEMELSYPDVTEDMENQAAFGLVFKLTF
;
A
#
# COMPACT_ATOMS: atom_id res chain seq x y z
N MET A 1 -15.79 65.83 53.33
CA MET A 1 -14.46 66.47 53.33
C MET A 1 -13.55 65.60 52.47
N THR A 2 -13.31 66.07 51.24
CA THR A 2 -12.11 65.95 50.37
C THR A 2 -10.86 65.25 50.97
N LEU A 3 -9.97 64.49 50.30
CA LEU A 3 -9.55 64.31 48.89
C LEU A 3 -8.67 63.01 48.75
N TYR A 4 -8.70 62.36 47.58
CA TYR A 4 -7.59 61.82 46.72
C TYR A 4 -6.49 60.90 47.32
N ASN A 5 -5.88 59.91 46.66
CA ASN A 5 -5.79 59.50 45.26
C ASN A 5 -5.27 58.04 45.11
N VAL A 6 -5.85 57.29 44.17
CA VAL A 6 -5.28 56.36 43.16
C VAL A 6 -4.08 55.44 43.52
N ASN A 7 -4.28 54.13 43.32
CA ASN A 7 -3.42 53.37 42.40
C ASN A 7 -4.14 52.17 41.74
N VAL A 8 -3.80 51.98 40.47
CA VAL A 8 -4.44 51.16 39.42
C VAL A 8 -3.88 49.72 39.43
N ILE A 9 -4.67 48.74 38.95
CA ILE A 9 -4.33 47.75 37.89
C ILE A 9 -5.44 46.66 37.82
N GLN A 10 -6.04 46.49 36.63
CA GLN A 10 -6.90 45.36 36.22
C GLN A 10 -6.08 44.32 35.38
N PRO A 11 -6.71 43.34 34.70
CA PRO A 11 -6.96 41.96 35.12
C PRO A 11 -6.06 40.95 34.38
N LYS A 12 -5.99 39.69 34.85
CA LYS A 12 -5.39 38.59 34.06
C LYS A 12 -6.48 37.61 33.60
N SER A 13 -6.79 37.66 32.30
CA SER A 13 -7.45 36.61 31.54
C SER A 13 -6.41 35.65 30.96
N LEU A 14 -6.58 34.34 31.16
CA LEU A 14 -5.88 33.30 30.40
C LEU A 14 -6.70 32.97 29.14
N SER A 15 -6.09 33.06 27.97
CA SER A 15 -6.59 32.46 26.73
C SER A 15 -5.49 32.37 25.69
N THR A 16 -5.39 31.19 25.06
CA THR A 16 -4.85 30.90 23.72
C THR A 16 -3.36 31.13 23.47
N SER A 17 -2.57 30.05 23.55
CA SER A 17 -1.31 29.91 22.82
C SER A 17 -1.54 29.17 21.51
N ALA A 18 -1.36 29.89 20.41
CA ALA A 18 -1.34 29.38 19.06
C ALA A 18 -0.04 28.60 18.80
N PHE A 19 -0.17 27.45 18.14
CA PHE A 19 0.94 26.67 17.60
C PHE A 19 1.53 27.42 16.39
N SER A 20 2.68 28.05 16.58
CA SER A 20 3.46 28.67 15.50
C SER A 20 4.42 27.63 14.91
N ILE A 21 4.10 27.12 13.72
CA ILE A 21 5.03 26.34 12.90
C ILE A 21 6.03 27.33 12.29
N LEU A 22 7.23 27.38 12.87
CA LEU A 22 8.36 28.13 12.32
C LEU A 22 9.07 27.29 11.25
N LEU A 23 8.92 27.71 9.99
CA LEU A 23 9.86 27.38 8.92
C LEU A 23 11.24 27.97 9.28
N ALA A 24 12.20 27.12 9.62
CA ALA A 24 13.60 27.48 9.70
C ALA A 24 14.32 27.05 8.42
N SER A 25 14.47 28.01 7.51
CA SER A 25 15.33 27.92 6.33
C SER A 25 16.79 28.21 6.70
N GLY A 26 17.70 27.33 6.27
CA GLY A 26 19.12 27.67 6.03
C GLY A 26 20.13 26.68 6.60
N LEU A 27 20.87 25.98 5.73
CA LEU A 27 22.26 26.33 5.37
C LEU A 27 22.93 25.18 4.56
N LEU A 28 23.42 25.57 3.38
CA LEU A 28 24.66 25.10 2.73
C LEU A 28 24.85 23.60 2.53
N LEU A 29 24.39 23.08 1.39
CA LEU A 29 25.02 21.93 0.73
C LEU A 29 25.53 22.35 -0.65
N SER A 30 26.77 21.95 -0.88
CA SER A 30 27.61 22.21 -2.05
C SER A 30 26.92 21.91 -3.38
N GLN A 31 27.12 22.80 -4.35
CA GLN A 31 26.74 22.60 -5.75
C GLN A 31 27.59 21.49 -6.37
N HIS A 32 27.24 20.23 -6.14
CA HIS A 32 27.53 19.20 -7.12
C HIS A 32 26.39 19.24 -8.12
N ALA A 33 26.69 19.69 -9.33
CA ALA A 33 25.83 19.52 -10.49
C ALA A 33 25.66 18.01 -10.75
N LEU A 34 24.76 17.38 -9.99
CA LEU A 34 24.08 16.19 -10.46
C LEU A 34 23.22 16.67 -11.62
N ALA A 35 23.44 16.11 -12.81
CA ALA A 35 22.45 16.21 -13.87
C ALA A 35 21.11 15.82 -13.24
N ALA A 36 20.21 16.80 -13.07
CA ALA A 36 18.88 16.55 -12.57
C ALA A 36 18.27 15.46 -13.45
N PRO A 37 17.54 14.47 -12.89
CA PRO A 37 16.82 13.55 -13.74
C PRO A 37 15.92 14.38 -14.65
N GLU A 38 15.88 14.10 -15.95
CA GLU A 38 14.91 14.71 -16.90
C GLU A 38 13.43 14.44 -16.52
N ARG A 39 13.19 13.72 -15.43
CA ARG A 39 11.85 13.34 -14.95
C ARG A 39 11.63 13.78 -13.51
N SER A 40 10.40 14.24 -13.30
CA SER A 40 9.71 14.37 -12.04
C SER A 40 10.14 13.38 -10.96
N PRO A 41 10.76 13.70 -9.80
CA PRO A 41 10.95 12.67 -8.79
C PRO A 41 9.62 12.30 -8.12
N PHE A 42 8.57 13.11 -8.29
CA PHE A 42 7.28 12.92 -7.65
C PHE A 42 6.30 12.15 -8.54
N SER A 43 5.41 11.42 -7.89
CA SER A 43 4.29 10.78 -8.55
C SER A 43 3.07 10.70 -7.65
N LEU A 44 1.90 10.78 -8.29
CA LEU A 44 0.60 10.50 -7.72
C LEU A 44 0.05 9.25 -8.40
N THR A 45 -0.43 8.29 -7.61
CA THR A 45 -1.14 7.11 -8.09
C THR A 45 -2.52 7.06 -7.46
N VAL A 46 -3.54 6.81 -8.27
CA VAL A 46 -4.91 6.56 -7.82
C VAL A 46 -5.36 5.25 -8.45
N ALA A 47 -5.86 4.34 -7.64
CA ALA A 47 -6.37 3.06 -8.07
C ALA A 47 -7.78 2.83 -7.54
N ARG A 48 -8.62 2.19 -8.35
CA ARG A 48 -9.88 1.60 -7.92
C ARG A 48 -9.85 0.11 -8.24
N THR A 49 -10.24 -0.74 -7.30
CA THR A 49 -10.50 -2.16 -7.55
C THR A 49 -11.89 -2.50 -7.06
N SER A 50 -12.62 -3.33 -7.80
CA SER A 50 -13.96 -3.80 -7.44
C SER A 50 -14.06 -5.29 -7.74
N THR A 51 -14.75 -6.02 -6.90
CA THR A 51 -14.96 -7.47 -7.04
C THR A 51 -16.41 -7.77 -7.40
N GLY A 52 -16.65 -8.96 -7.94
CA GLY A 52 -17.97 -9.57 -7.86
C GLY A 52 -18.26 -10.04 -6.44
N THR A 53 -19.49 -10.49 -6.23
CA THR A 53 -19.93 -11.07 -4.97
C THR A 53 -19.27 -12.43 -4.74
N ALA A 54 -18.78 -12.66 -3.52
CA ALA A 54 -18.28 -13.94 -3.04
C ALA A 54 -19.11 -14.42 -1.86
N ASN A 55 -19.42 -15.71 -1.79
CA ASN A 55 -19.89 -16.31 -0.55
C ASN A 55 -18.74 -16.42 0.45
N VAL A 56 -19.02 -16.17 1.73
CA VAL A 56 -18.07 -16.33 2.84
C VAL A 56 -18.68 -17.28 3.87
N GLY A 57 -17.87 -18.24 4.30
CA GLY A 57 -18.26 -19.27 5.26
C GLY A 57 -18.74 -20.57 4.61
N ALA A 58 -18.85 -21.62 5.44
CA ALA A 58 -19.04 -22.99 4.98
C ALA A 58 -20.51 -23.41 4.72
N ASP A 59 -21.50 -22.58 5.08
CA ASP A 59 -22.91 -22.92 4.83
C ASP A 59 -23.32 -22.58 3.40
N SER A 60 -23.27 -23.58 2.52
CA SER A 60 -23.66 -23.45 1.12
C SER A 60 -25.16 -23.18 0.89
N ASN A 61 -26.02 -23.39 1.89
CA ASN A 61 -27.47 -23.25 1.71
C ASN A 61 -27.96 -21.81 1.94
N ASN A 62 -27.26 -21.05 2.78
CA ASN A 62 -27.63 -19.67 3.11
C ASN A 62 -26.38 -18.82 3.46
N PRO A 63 -25.40 -18.70 2.53
CA PRO A 63 -24.12 -18.08 2.81
C PRO A 63 -24.23 -16.57 3.03
N ASN A 64 -23.31 -15.99 3.82
CA ASN A 64 -23.10 -14.55 3.79
C ASN A 64 -22.39 -14.18 2.49
N GLN A 65 -22.75 -13.04 1.92
CA GLN A 65 -22.19 -12.57 0.66
C GLN A 65 -21.39 -11.30 0.89
N LEU A 66 -20.25 -11.19 0.21
CA LEU A 66 -19.34 -10.06 0.30
C LEU A 66 -19.00 -9.55 -1.09
N GLN A 67 -19.17 -8.26 -1.31
CA GLN A 67 -18.57 -7.52 -2.42
C GLN A 67 -17.55 -6.53 -1.87
N ARG A 68 -16.44 -6.31 -2.60
CA ARG A 68 -15.38 -5.39 -2.16
C ARG A 68 -15.11 -4.32 -3.20
N ASP A 69 -15.04 -3.08 -2.74
CA ASP A 69 -14.64 -1.92 -3.53
C ASP A 69 -13.53 -1.16 -2.80
N ALA A 70 -12.39 -0.93 -3.44
CA ALA A 70 -11.25 -0.27 -2.83
C ALA A 70 -10.77 0.90 -3.67
N TRP A 71 -10.55 2.04 -3.00
CA TRP A 71 -9.88 3.20 -3.56
C TRP A 71 -8.53 3.38 -2.87
N LYS A 72 -7.45 3.39 -3.64
CA LYS A 72 -6.09 3.57 -3.12
C LYS A 72 -5.47 4.82 -3.74
N THR A 73 -4.93 5.69 -2.90
CA THR A 73 -4.24 6.91 -3.34
C THR A 73 -2.87 6.95 -2.72
N SER A 74 -1.82 7.14 -3.52
CA SER A 74 -0.46 7.25 -3.00
C SER A 74 0.31 8.38 -3.67
N PHE A 75 1.00 9.17 -2.85
CA PHE A 75 2.03 10.09 -3.27
C PHE A 75 3.41 9.47 -3.03
N SER A 76 4.33 9.62 -3.97
CA SER A 76 5.68 9.07 -3.82
C SER A 76 6.73 9.99 -4.43
N ALA A 77 7.91 10.01 -3.82
CA ALA A 77 9.09 10.70 -4.31
C ALA A 77 10.26 9.71 -4.40
N SER A 78 11.06 9.74 -5.47
CA SER A 78 12.30 8.98 -5.56
C SER A 78 13.41 9.81 -6.21
N MET A 79 14.57 9.86 -5.57
CA MET A 79 15.69 10.70 -5.97
C MET A 79 17.01 9.92 -5.89
N PRO A 80 17.81 9.87 -6.97
CA PRO A 80 19.19 9.42 -6.88
C PRO A 80 20.02 10.47 -6.12
N LEU A 81 20.71 10.04 -5.07
CA LEU A 81 21.64 10.88 -4.33
C LEU A 81 23.01 10.92 -5.03
N ASN A 82 23.42 9.79 -5.60
CA ASN A 82 24.59 9.65 -6.45
C ASN A 82 24.47 8.35 -7.28
N ARG A 83 25.57 7.88 -7.90
CA ARG A 83 25.58 6.66 -8.73
C ARG A 83 25.30 5.37 -7.95
N GLN A 84 25.55 5.36 -6.64
CA GLN A 84 25.40 4.20 -5.76
C GLN A 84 24.11 4.27 -4.94
N TRP A 85 23.68 5.46 -4.52
CA TRP A 85 22.59 5.62 -3.56
C TRP A 85 21.38 6.30 -4.19
N SER A 86 20.19 5.77 -3.88
CA SER A 86 18.91 6.41 -4.18
C SER A 86 17.99 6.31 -2.98
N ILE A 87 17.25 7.38 -2.71
CA ILE A 87 16.27 7.44 -1.63
C ILE A 87 14.87 7.60 -2.22
N GLY A 88 13.88 7.07 -1.52
CA GLY A 88 12.48 7.35 -1.83
C GLY A 88 11.62 7.45 -0.58
N ALA A 89 10.46 8.06 -0.74
CA ALA A 89 9.44 8.17 0.27
C ALA A 89 8.06 7.96 -0.36
N ASN A 90 7.13 7.37 0.38
CA ASN A 90 5.74 7.24 -0.03
C ASN A 90 4.78 7.56 1.11
N LEU A 91 3.64 8.14 0.77
CA LEU A 91 2.49 8.34 1.64
C LEU A 91 1.27 7.80 0.91
N GLY A 92 0.40 7.07 1.61
CA GLY A 92 -0.78 6.45 1.02
C GLY A 92 -2.00 6.55 1.92
N TYR A 93 -3.16 6.60 1.28
CA TYR A 93 -4.46 6.44 1.90
C TYR A 93 -5.29 5.49 1.04
N ASP A 94 -5.80 4.44 1.67
CA ASP A 94 -6.73 3.49 1.07
C ASP A 94 -8.06 3.53 1.83
N ASN A 95 -9.16 3.48 1.09
CA ASN A 95 -10.51 3.29 1.60
C ASN A 95 -11.06 1.99 1.00
N LEU A 96 -11.26 0.98 1.84
CA LEU A 96 -11.75 -0.33 1.43
C LEU A 96 -13.18 -0.51 1.94
N ASP A 97 -14.11 -0.70 1.03
CA ASP A 97 -15.51 -0.97 1.31
C ASP A 97 -15.75 -2.48 1.19
N TYR A 98 -16.34 -3.06 2.23
CA TYR A 98 -16.74 -4.44 2.35
C TYR A 98 -18.25 -4.47 2.51
N ASP A 99 -18.95 -4.60 1.38
CA ASP A 99 -20.40 -4.62 1.31
C ASP A 99 -20.90 -6.04 1.58
N TRP A 100 -21.52 -6.22 2.74
CA TRP A 100 -21.98 -7.51 3.24
C TRP A 100 -23.49 -7.63 3.09
N ASP A 101 -23.94 -8.69 2.40
CA ASP A 101 -25.32 -9.18 2.50
C ASP A 101 -25.36 -10.34 3.51
N MET A 102 -25.95 -10.05 4.67
CA MET A 102 -25.90 -10.89 5.86
C MET A 102 -27.13 -11.80 5.94
N ASN A 103 -26.89 -13.10 5.77
CA ASN A 103 -27.91 -14.14 5.88
C ASN A 103 -27.87 -14.86 7.24
N GLN A 104 -26.73 -14.82 7.94
CA GLN A 104 -26.56 -15.42 9.27
C GLN A 104 -25.45 -14.75 10.08
N ASN A 105 -25.63 -14.66 11.40
CA ASN A 105 -24.61 -14.12 12.31
C ASN A 105 -23.47 -15.12 12.52
N THR A 106 -22.24 -14.66 12.29
CA THR A 106 -21.02 -15.42 12.56
C THR A 106 -20.14 -14.69 13.57
N LEU A 107 -19.08 -15.35 14.04
CA LEU A 107 -18.10 -14.71 14.92
C LEU A 107 -17.27 -13.66 14.16
N LEU A 108 -16.98 -13.91 12.88
CA LEU A 108 -16.32 -12.99 11.96
C LEU A 108 -17.17 -11.75 11.65
N ARG A 109 -18.48 -11.94 11.60
CA ARG A 109 -19.40 -10.87 11.21
C ARG A 109 -20.75 -10.98 11.93
N SER A 110 -21.03 -9.97 12.77
CA SER A 110 -22.29 -9.83 13.51
C SER A 110 -23.17 -8.74 12.89
N SER A 111 -24.49 -8.93 12.94
CA SER A 111 -25.50 -7.93 12.57
C SER A 111 -25.60 -6.76 13.55
N THR A 112 -24.98 -6.86 14.72
CA THR A 112 -25.12 -5.86 15.82
C THR A 112 -24.08 -4.75 15.71
N GLU A 113 -22.86 -5.09 15.26
CA GLU A 113 -21.77 -4.13 15.05
C GLU A 113 -21.04 -4.48 13.73
N PRO A 114 -21.66 -4.14 12.59
CA PRO A 114 -21.15 -4.46 11.28
C PRO A 114 -19.96 -3.58 10.91
N TRP A 115 -18.75 -4.14 10.82
CA TRP A 115 -17.67 -3.46 10.11
C TRP A 115 -17.96 -3.47 8.61
N SER A 116 -17.68 -2.36 7.95
CA SER A 116 -17.99 -2.16 6.54
C SER A 116 -16.90 -1.41 5.79
N THR A 117 -16.33 -0.38 6.41
CA THR A 117 -15.37 0.51 5.75
C THR A 117 -14.06 0.48 6.50
N ILE A 118 -12.97 0.18 5.78
CA ILE A 118 -11.63 0.13 6.33
C ILE A 118 -10.85 1.33 5.82
N HIS A 119 -10.33 2.11 6.76
CA HIS A 119 -9.42 3.20 6.49
C HIS A 119 -7.98 2.74 6.71
N GLN A 120 -7.15 2.88 5.69
CA GLN A 120 -5.74 2.53 5.78
C GLN A 120 -4.85 3.71 5.40
N TYR A 121 -3.98 4.12 6.33
CA TYR A 121 -2.95 5.12 6.09
C TYR A 121 -1.60 4.44 6.06
N SER A 122 -0.73 4.83 5.14
CA SER A 122 0.63 4.28 5.05
C SER A 122 1.67 5.36 4.82
N ALA A 123 2.85 5.14 5.39
CA ALA A 123 4.03 5.94 5.16
C ALA A 123 5.24 5.01 5.04
N GLY A 124 6.14 5.29 4.11
CA GLY A 124 7.33 4.48 3.94
C GLY A 124 8.51 5.28 3.42
N LEU A 125 9.69 4.76 3.71
CA LEU A 125 10.96 5.23 3.18
C LEU A 125 11.62 4.08 2.43
N SER A 126 12.46 4.39 1.47
CA SER A 126 13.28 3.41 0.78
C SER A 126 14.69 3.93 0.56
N LEU A 127 15.67 3.05 0.73
CA LEU A 127 17.06 3.31 0.44
C LEU A 127 17.57 2.17 -0.44
N SER A 128 17.99 2.52 -1.64
CA SER A 128 18.63 1.61 -2.58
C SER A 128 20.13 1.88 -2.62
N TYR A 129 20.91 0.81 -2.54
CA TYR A 129 22.36 0.84 -2.60
C TYR A 129 22.88 -0.09 -3.71
N ARG A 130 23.58 0.49 -4.68
CA ARG A 130 24.34 -0.25 -5.69
C ARG A 130 25.79 -0.33 -5.24
N LEU A 131 26.20 -1.53 -4.81
CA LEU A 131 27.55 -1.80 -4.35
C LEU A 131 28.56 -1.69 -5.50
N ASP A 132 28.25 -2.37 -6.61
CA ASP A 132 29.05 -2.42 -7.83
C ASP A 132 28.15 -2.58 -9.08
N ASN A 133 28.70 -3.06 -10.20
CA ASN A 133 27.94 -3.25 -11.43
C ASN A 133 26.94 -4.42 -11.36
N HIS A 134 27.09 -5.31 -10.38
CA HIS A 134 26.34 -6.55 -10.25
C HIS A 134 25.39 -6.51 -9.05
N TRP A 135 25.78 -5.96 -7.91
CA TRP A 135 24.99 -6.03 -6.69
C TRP A 135 24.18 -4.77 -6.39
N MET A 136 22.89 -4.98 -6.10
CA MET A 136 21.98 -3.94 -5.62
C MET A 136 21.21 -4.42 -4.40
N PHE A 137 21.07 -3.54 -3.42
CA PHE A 137 20.35 -3.78 -2.18
C PHE A 137 19.25 -2.74 -2.01
N LEU A 138 18.15 -3.15 -1.40
CA LEU A 138 17.04 -2.29 -1.01
C LEU A 138 16.73 -2.54 0.45
N ILE A 139 16.48 -1.46 1.19
CA ILE A 139 15.81 -1.49 2.48
C ILE A 139 14.67 -0.47 2.45
N ALA A 140 13.49 -0.88 2.88
CA ALA A 140 12.28 -0.07 2.82
C ALA A 140 11.44 -0.27 4.09
N PRO A 141 11.68 0.51 5.16
CA PRO A 141 10.80 0.52 6.32
C PRO A 141 9.46 1.18 5.98
N LYS A 142 8.39 0.65 6.57
CA LYS A 142 7.03 1.18 6.45
C LYS A 142 6.32 1.24 7.80
N LEU A 143 5.39 2.17 7.89
CA LEU A 143 4.40 2.32 8.96
C LEU A 143 3.02 2.32 8.31
N GLN A 144 2.05 1.70 8.97
CA GLN A 144 0.69 1.62 8.48
C GLN A 144 -0.30 1.70 9.65
N TYR A 145 -1.44 2.34 9.42
CA TYR A 145 -2.61 2.28 10.31
C TYR A 145 -3.75 1.69 9.50
N ALA A 146 -4.43 0.65 9.98
CA ALA A 146 -5.55 0.03 9.26
C ALA A 146 -6.66 -0.36 10.24
N TYR A 147 -7.82 0.29 10.12
CA TYR A 147 -8.94 0.12 11.05
C TYR A 147 -10.29 0.25 10.33
N ALA A 148 -11.28 -0.47 10.83
CA ALA A 148 -12.67 -0.37 10.43
C ALA A 148 -13.34 0.87 11.03
N ASP A 149 -14.48 1.24 10.46
CA ASP A 149 -15.42 2.24 10.96
C ASP A 149 -15.91 2.00 12.40
N THR A 150 -15.82 0.76 12.87
CA THR A 150 -16.17 0.32 14.23
C THR A 150 -15.01 0.37 15.23
N ALA A 151 -13.79 0.71 14.81
CA ALA A 151 -12.60 0.67 15.66
C ALA A 151 -11.88 2.01 15.75
N SER A 152 -11.24 2.27 16.90
CA SER A 152 -10.35 3.43 17.06
C SER A 152 -9.03 3.22 16.32
N SER A 153 -8.52 4.29 15.70
CA SER A 153 -7.20 4.29 15.06
C SER A 153 -6.03 4.17 16.05
N SER A 154 -6.27 4.35 17.35
CA SER A 154 -5.23 4.40 18.39
C SER A 154 -4.40 3.12 18.50
N ASN A 155 -5.00 1.96 18.25
CA ASN A 155 -4.34 0.65 18.31
C ASN A 155 -4.20 0.00 16.92
N ALA A 156 -4.49 0.75 15.86
CA ALA A 156 -4.52 0.23 14.49
C ALA A 156 -3.14 0.17 13.82
N GLN A 157 -2.06 0.37 14.58
CA GLN A 157 -0.72 0.57 14.05
C GLN A 157 -0.03 -0.76 13.73
N SER A 158 0.58 -0.83 12.55
CA SER A 158 1.51 -1.87 12.13
C SER A 158 2.77 -1.23 11.55
N TYR A 159 3.91 -1.91 11.67
CA TYR A 159 5.16 -1.44 11.08
C TYR A 159 5.95 -2.62 10.53
N GLY A 160 6.81 -2.35 9.56
CA GLY A 160 7.60 -3.41 8.95
C GLY A 160 8.77 -2.88 8.16
N VAL A 161 9.57 -3.80 7.66
CA VAL A 161 10.68 -3.50 6.77
C VAL A 161 10.75 -4.55 5.67
N VAL A 162 10.87 -4.07 4.45
CA VAL A 162 11.17 -4.91 3.29
C VAL A 162 12.65 -4.73 2.95
N ALA A 163 13.39 -5.82 2.82
CA ALA A 163 14.76 -5.80 2.38
C ALA A 163 14.98 -6.78 1.23
N SER A 164 15.88 -6.47 0.31
CA SER A 164 16.25 -7.40 -0.76
C SER A 164 17.67 -7.18 -1.27
N GLY A 165 18.29 -8.25 -1.73
CA GLY A 165 19.52 -8.22 -2.53
C GLY A 165 19.25 -8.79 -3.91
N MET A 166 19.70 -8.09 -4.95
CA MET A 166 19.58 -8.49 -6.35
C MET A 166 20.97 -8.52 -7.00
N TYR A 167 21.22 -9.60 -7.74
CA TYR A 167 22.35 -9.74 -8.63
C TYR A 167 21.93 -9.40 -10.06
N ARG A 168 22.66 -8.48 -10.69
CA ARG A 168 22.53 -8.06 -12.07
C ARG A 168 23.57 -8.79 -12.91
N PHE A 169 23.09 -9.59 -13.85
CA PHE A 169 23.93 -10.25 -14.84
C PHE A 169 24.40 -9.25 -15.91
N ASP A 170 25.44 -9.59 -16.67
CA ASP A 170 25.97 -8.73 -17.74
C ASP A 170 24.93 -8.46 -18.84
N SER A 171 23.92 -9.34 -18.99
CA SER A 171 22.76 -9.12 -19.86
C SER A 171 21.84 -7.99 -19.39
N GLY A 172 22.03 -7.48 -18.17
CA GLY A 172 21.15 -6.53 -17.50
C GLY A 172 19.96 -7.17 -16.78
N ASN A 173 19.78 -8.49 -16.90
CA ASN A 173 18.78 -9.24 -16.12
C ASN A 173 19.14 -9.24 -14.65
N MET A 174 18.14 -9.31 -13.78
CA MET A 174 18.32 -9.23 -12.34
C MET A 174 17.51 -10.31 -11.64
N LEU A 175 18.16 -11.02 -10.73
CA LEU A 175 17.55 -12.03 -9.87
C LEU A 175 18.06 -11.85 -8.44
N GLY A 176 17.18 -12.02 -7.48
CA GLY A 176 17.49 -11.78 -6.09
C GLY A 176 16.47 -12.39 -5.16
N PHE A 177 16.71 -12.17 -3.89
CA PHE A 177 15.83 -12.60 -2.82
C PHE A 177 15.58 -11.42 -1.89
N GLY A 178 14.38 -11.38 -1.36
CA GLY A 178 14.00 -10.41 -0.35
C GLY A 178 13.20 -11.03 0.76
N VAL A 179 13.04 -10.25 1.82
CA VAL A 179 12.25 -10.60 2.99
C VAL A 179 11.45 -9.38 3.41
N ALA A 180 10.18 -9.60 3.71
CA ALA A 180 9.33 -8.62 4.37
C ALA A 180 9.14 -9.08 5.83
N TYR A 181 9.64 -8.29 6.77
CA TYR A 181 9.32 -8.42 8.18
C TYR A 181 8.18 -7.46 8.51
N LEU A 182 7.07 -7.98 9.01
CA LEU A 182 5.85 -7.23 9.33
C LEU A 182 5.49 -7.50 10.78
N ASN A 183 5.49 -6.45 11.58
CA ASN A 183 4.91 -6.45 12.91
C ASN A 183 3.53 -5.82 12.78
N ASP A 184 2.56 -6.69 12.53
CA ASP A 184 1.17 -6.32 12.34
C ASP A 184 0.43 -6.39 13.68
N ILE A 185 -0.82 -5.91 13.68
CA ILE A 185 -1.63 -5.86 14.88
C ILE A 185 -1.84 -7.29 15.39
N SER A 186 -1.30 -7.58 16.57
CA SER A 186 -1.36 -8.89 17.25
C SER A 186 -0.60 -10.05 16.59
N GLU A 187 0.17 -9.84 15.52
CA GLU A 187 0.86 -10.92 14.81
C GLU A 187 2.18 -10.45 14.16
N VAL A 188 3.22 -11.29 14.18
CA VAL A 188 4.52 -10.99 13.55
C VAL A 188 4.79 -11.97 12.42
N ARG A 189 5.04 -11.44 11.22
CA ARG A 189 5.23 -12.25 10.02
C ARG A 189 6.54 -11.93 9.31
N THR A 190 7.15 -12.98 8.78
CA THR A 190 8.35 -12.89 7.96
C THR A 190 8.11 -13.61 6.64
N VAL A 191 7.94 -12.83 5.57
CA VAL A 191 7.57 -13.35 4.25
C VAL A 191 8.78 -13.25 3.30
N PRO A 192 9.41 -14.37 2.93
CA PRO A 192 10.40 -14.36 1.85
C PRO A 192 9.72 -14.11 0.51
N TYR A 193 10.44 -13.43 -0.40
CA TYR A 193 9.98 -13.29 -1.78
C TYR A 193 11.14 -13.32 -2.76
N LEU A 194 10.83 -13.73 -3.99
CA LEU A 194 11.77 -13.71 -5.10
C LEU A 194 11.75 -12.33 -5.75
N ALA A 195 12.91 -11.68 -5.87
CA ALA A 195 13.05 -10.41 -6.57
C ALA A 195 13.51 -10.67 -8.01
N VAL A 196 12.68 -10.36 -8.99
CA VAL A 196 12.93 -10.71 -10.41
C VAL A 196 12.73 -9.50 -11.31
N ARG A 197 13.68 -9.30 -12.22
CA ARG A 197 13.46 -8.55 -13.46
C ARG A 197 14.26 -9.19 -14.58
N TRP A 198 13.57 -9.94 -15.42
CA TRP A 198 14.15 -10.75 -16.47
C TRP A 198 13.64 -10.30 -17.83
N GLN A 199 14.50 -9.62 -18.60
CA GLN A 199 14.25 -9.31 -20.00
C GLN A 199 14.49 -10.58 -20.83
N ILE A 200 13.42 -11.12 -21.40
CA ILE A 200 13.49 -12.34 -22.25
C ILE A 200 13.94 -11.95 -23.66
N ASN A 201 13.37 -10.86 -24.19
CA ASN A 201 13.73 -10.22 -25.47
C ASN A 201 13.21 -8.78 -25.45
N ASP A 202 13.35 -8.02 -26.54
CA ASP A 202 12.97 -6.60 -26.63
C ASP A 202 11.51 -6.28 -26.25
N LYS A 203 10.60 -7.27 -26.31
CA LYS A 203 9.18 -7.08 -26.01
C LYS A 203 8.72 -7.77 -24.74
N TRP A 204 9.39 -8.82 -24.29
CA TRP A 204 8.92 -9.65 -23.17
C TRP A 204 9.77 -9.48 -21.91
N VAL A 205 9.10 -9.23 -20.79
CA VAL A 205 9.73 -9.06 -19.46
C VAL A 205 8.96 -9.85 -18.42
N LEU A 206 9.67 -10.66 -17.64
CA LEU A 206 9.14 -11.26 -16.41
C LEU A 206 9.64 -10.45 -15.21
N ALA A 207 8.75 -9.96 -14.36
CA ALA A 207 9.13 -9.18 -13.18
C ALA A 207 8.11 -9.34 -12.03
N ASN A 208 8.46 -8.90 -10.83
CA ASN A 208 7.45 -8.71 -9.78
C ASN A 208 6.43 -7.64 -10.22
N PRO A 209 5.12 -7.81 -9.94
CA PRO A 209 4.12 -6.81 -10.28
C PRO A 209 4.31 -5.57 -9.38
N PHE A 210 4.54 -4.41 -10.00
CA PHE A 210 4.93 -3.18 -9.29
C PHE A 210 3.76 -2.26 -8.93
N GLN A 211 2.52 -2.58 -9.32
CA GLN A 211 1.41 -1.63 -9.18
C GLN A 211 0.55 -1.92 -7.95
N ALA A 212 0.48 -0.91 -7.08
CA ALA A 212 -0.43 -0.86 -5.94
C ALA A 212 -1.88 -0.89 -6.43
N GLY A 213 -2.73 -1.64 -5.73
CA GLY A 213 -4.17 -1.73 -6.01
C GLY A 213 -4.64 -3.16 -6.14
N PHE A 214 -4.35 -3.75 -7.30
CA PHE A 214 -4.95 -5.01 -7.74
C PHE A 214 -4.10 -6.23 -7.38
N SER A 215 -2.82 -6.22 -7.76
CA SER A 215 -1.89 -7.32 -7.45
C SER A 215 -1.26 -7.11 -6.06
N GLY A 216 -1.30 -8.15 -5.22
CA GLY A 216 -0.48 -8.21 -3.99
C GLY A 216 1.03 -8.18 -4.29
N PRO A 217 1.87 -7.85 -3.29
CA PRO A 217 3.31 -7.59 -3.48
C PRO A 217 4.13 -8.86 -3.79
N ALA A 218 3.61 -10.04 -3.49
CA ALA A 218 4.31 -11.31 -3.64
C ALA A 218 3.84 -12.05 -4.90
N GLY A 219 4.38 -11.69 -6.07
CA GLY A 219 4.00 -12.35 -7.32
C GLY A 219 4.94 -12.12 -8.48
N LEU A 220 4.51 -12.59 -9.65
CA LEU A 220 5.20 -12.43 -10.92
C LEU A 220 4.21 -12.02 -12.02
N GLU A 221 4.67 -11.16 -12.92
CA GLU A 221 3.95 -10.74 -14.12
C GLU A 221 4.86 -10.90 -15.34
N LEU A 222 4.33 -11.56 -16.37
CA LEU A 222 4.90 -11.59 -17.69
C LEU A 222 4.25 -10.47 -18.53
N SER A 223 5.05 -9.47 -18.88
CA SER A 223 4.67 -8.31 -19.67
C SER A 223 5.11 -8.44 -21.13
N TYR A 224 4.26 -8.01 -22.05
CA TYR A 224 4.50 -7.85 -23.49
C TYR A 224 4.36 -6.38 -23.90
N GLN A 225 5.43 -5.79 -24.42
CA GLN A 225 5.42 -4.45 -25.02
C GLN A 225 4.98 -4.55 -26.48
N TYR A 226 3.73 -4.14 -26.77
CA TYR A 226 3.20 -4.17 -28.14
C TYR A 226 3.80 -3.06 -28.99
N ASN A 227 3.80 -1.82 -28.48
CA ASN A 227 4.43 -0.64 -29.09
C ASN A 227 4.87 0.33 -27.98
N ARG A 228 5.23 1.59 -28.29
CA ARG A 228 5.72 2.55 -27.28
C ARG A 228 4.68 2.92 -26.21
N ASP A 229 3.39 2.80 -26.53
CA ASP A 229 2.31 3.31 -25.70
C ASP A 229 1.52 2.19 -25.03
N TRP A 230 1.48 1.00 -25.63
CA TRP A 230 0.68 -0.13 -25.16
C TRP A 230 1.52 -1.30 -24.69
N SER A 231 1.19 -1.79 -23.50
CA SER A 231 1.72 -3.02 -22.93
C SER A 231 0.59 -3.92 -22.43
N PHE A 232 0.82 -5.22 -22.43
CA PHE A 232 -0.10 -6.21 -21.89
C PHE A 232 0.64 -7.07 -20.89
N GLY A 233 -0.05 -7.56 -19.85
CA GLY A 233 0.56 -8.40 -18.83
C GLY A 233 -0.37 -9.53 -18.42
N VAL A 234 0.22 -10.65 -18.01
CA VAL A 234 -0.47 -11.71 -17.27
C VAL A 234 0.36 -12.07 -16.06
N GLY A 235 -0.29 -12.26 -14.92
CA GLY A 235 0.43 -12.49 -13.67
C GLY A 235 -0.41 -13.13 -12.60
N SER A 236 0.27 -13.50 -11.53
CA SER A 236 -0.36 -13.94 -10.29
C SER A 236 0.45 -13.48 -9.08
N SER A 237 -0.25 -13.18 -8.00
CA SER A 237 0.37 -12.79 -6.73
C SER A 237 -0.44 -13.23 -5.53
N LYS A 238 0.23 -13.37 -4.39
CA LYS A 238 -0.40 -13.54 -3.08
C LYS A 238 -0.64 -12.17 -2.45
N ARG A 239 -1.80 -12.00 -1.82
CA ARG A 239 -2.19 -10.78 -1.08
C ARG A 239 -2.59 -11.18 0.33
N THR A 240 -2.18 -10.35 1.28
CA THR A 240 -2.63 -10.44 2.67
C THR A 240 -2.97 -9.03 3.13
N GLU A 241 -4.17 -8.83 3.67
CA GLU A 241 -4.62 -7.58 4.27
C GLU A 241 -5.04 -7.86 5.72
N ARG A 242 -4.62 -6.99 6.64
CA ARG A 242 -4.98 -7.11 8.06
C ARG A 242 -5.37 -5.75 8.60
N PHE A 243 -6.49 -5.68 9.30
CA PHE A 243 -7.05 -4.44 9.84
C PHE A 243 -7.79 -4.69 11.15
N LEU A 244 -7.78 -3.68 12.03
CA LEU A 244 -8.50 -3.69 13.30
C LEU A 244 -9.99 -3.51 13.06
N ILE A 245 -10.85 -4.33 13.69
CA ILE A 245 -12.31 -4.21 13.58
C ILE A 245 -13.00 -3.83 14.89
N ALA A 246 -12.32 -3.95 16.03
CA ALA A 246 -12.83 -3.47 17.31
C ALA A 246 -11.67 -3.11 18.23
N ASP A 247 -11.95 -2.25 19.21
CA ASP A 247 -11.04 -2.00 20.33
C ASP A 247 -10.79 -3.33 21.09
N ASP A 248 -9.58 -3.53 21.65
CA ASP A 248 -9.02 -4.82 22.15
C ASP A 248 -8.28 -5.69 21.11
N ASP A 249 -7.66 -5.07 20.12
CA ASP A 249 -6.75 -5.71 19.16
C ASP A 249 -7.38 -6.88 18.35
N LYS A 250 -8.70 -6.83 18.18
CA LYS A 250 -9.46 -7.74 17.31
C LYS A 250 -9.29 -7.33 15.86
N THR A 251 -8.72 -8.23 15.07
CA THR A 251 -8.37 -7.96 13.68
C THR A 251 -9.02 -8.96 12.76
N ILE A 252 -9.36 -8.50 11.56
CA ILE A 252 -9.62 -9.37 10.43
C ILE A 252 -8.36 -9.44 9.58
N GLU A 253 -8.06 -10.64 9.12
CA GLU A 253 -7.06 -10.92 8.12
C GLU A 253 -7.72 -11.57 6.90
N VAL A 254 -7.39 -11.05 5.72
CA VAL A 254 -7.83 -11.63 4.45
C VAL A 254 -6.58 -12.05 3.68
N GLU A 255 -6.44 -13.35 3.45
CA GLU A 255 -5.37 -13.93 2.65
C GLU A 255 -5.97 -14.53 1.37
N GLU A 256 -5.40 -14.21 0.21
CA GLU A 256 -5.89 -14.73 -1.07
C GLU A 256 -4.83 -14.72 -2.17
N TRP A 257 -5.04 -15.54 -3.19
CA TRP A 257 -4.29 -15.46 -4.44
C TRP A 257 -5.05 -14.64 -5.47
N VAL A 258 -4.31 -13.91 -6.30
CA VAL A 258 -4.82 -13.13 -7.42
C VAL A 258 -4.24 -13.67 -8.71
N GLY A 259 -5.07 -13.93 -9.70
CA GLY A 259 -4.67 -14.23 -11.08
C GLY A 259 -5.25 -13.16 -12.01
N PHE A 260 -4.43 -12.59 -12.90
CA PHE A 260 -4.84 -11.39 -13.62
C PHE A 260 -4.26 -11.24 -15.02
N ALA A 261 -4.99 -10.49 -15.85
CA ALA A 261 -4.50 -9.87 -17.06
C ALA A 261 -4.53 -8.34 -16.92
N ARG A 262 -3.55 -7.67 -17.54
CA ARG A 262 -3.36 -6.22 -17.51
C ARG A 262 -3.26 -5.65 -18.91
N ALA A 263 -3.90 -4.51 -19.15
CA ALA A 263 -3.65 -3.64 -20.31
C ALA A 263 -3.15 -2.28 -19.80
N GLY A 264 -1.93 -1.91 -20.19
CA GLY A 264 -1.29 -0.65 -19.80
C GLY A 264 -1.16 0.29 -20.99
N TRP A 265 -1.55 1.54 -20.79
CA TRP A 265 -1.46 2.62 -21.77
C TRP A 265 -0.66 3.81 -21.22
N GLN A 266 0.42 4.18 -21.92
CA GLN A 266 1.20 5.39 -21.67
C GLN A 266 0.58 6.54 -22.49
N ALA A 267 -0.33 7.29 -21.87
CA ALA A 267 -1.06 8.37 -22.55
C ALA A 267 -0.16 9.56 -22.90
N THR A 268 0.81 9.88 -22.02
CA THR A 268 1.85 10.91 -22.24
C THR A 268 3.15 10.44 -21.60
N THR A 269 4.24 11.21 -21.68
CA THR A 269 5.49 10.90 -20.94
C THR A 269 5.34 10.86 -19.42
N ASN A 270 4.26 11.45 -18.90
CA ASN A 270 4.02 11.66 -17.47
C ASN A 270 2.77 10.94 -16.96
N VAL A 271 1.88 10.50 -17.85
CA VAL A 271 0.60 9.88 -17.50
C VAL A 271 0.54 8.46 -18.03
N SER A 272 0.24 7.52 -17.14
CA SER A 272 -0.04 6.12 -17.50
C SER A 272 -1.34 5.63 -16.86
N LEU A 273 -2.05 4.77 -17.60
CA LEU A 273 -3.26 4.09 -17.19
C LEU A 273 -3.05 2.58 -17.27
N ASN A 274 -3.56 1.82 -16.30
CA ASN A 274 -3.56 0.36 -16.34
C ASN A 274 -4.94 -0.16 -15.98
N ALA A 275 -5.48 -1.04 -16.80
CA ALA A 275 -6.69 -1.77 -16.54
C ALA A 275 -6.37 -3.24 -16.23
N TYR A 276 -7.03 -3.79 -15.23
CA TYR A 276 -6.89 -5.15 -14.75
C TYR A 276 -8.22 -5.87 -14.82
N ALA A 277 -8.18 -7.13 -15.23
CA ALA A 277 -9.26 -8.08 -15.08
C ALA A 277 -8.67 -9.38 -14.55
N GLY A 278 -9.29 -9.98 -13.54
CA GLY A 278 -8.73 -11.14 -12.88
C GLY A 278 -9.73 -11.84 -11.97
N TYR A 279 -9.19 -12.78 -11.21
CA TYR A 279 -9.90 -13.52 -10.18
C TYR A 279 -9.08 -13.53 -8.90
N TYR A 280 -9.77 -13.37 -7.78
CA TYR A 280 -9.22 -13.74 -6.48
C TYR A 280 -9.70 -15.15 -6.13
N PHE A 281 -8.80 -15.98 -5.61
CA PHE A 281 -9.06 -17.39 -5.37
C PHE A 281 -8.27 -17.94 -4.19
N GLY A 282 -8.78 -19.03 -3.60
CA GLY A 282 -8.21 -19.60 -2.37
C GLY A 282 -8.16 -18.54 -1.27
N GLY A 283 -9.27 -17.82 -1.10
CA GLY A 283 -9.39 -16.74 -0.13
C GLY A 283 -9.80 -17.29 1.23
N GLU A 284 -9.19 -16.78 2.28
CA GLU A 284 -9.49 -17.09 3.67
C GLU A 284 -9.66 -15.78 4.44
N MET A 285 -10.65 -15.72 5.32
CA MET A 285 -10.88 -14.62 6.24
C MET A 285 -10.76 -15.11 7.68
N GLU A 286 -9.82 -14.54 8.43
CA GLU A 286 -9.50 -14.94 9.80
C GLU A 286 -9.79 -13.81 10.80
N LEU A 287 -10.42 -14.17 11.91
CA LEU A 287 -10.59 -13.32 13.09
C LEU A 287 -9.53 -13.68 14.13
N SER A 288 -8.81 -12.69 14.66
CA SER A 288 -7.73 -12.97 15.63
C SER A 288 -8.20 -13.48 16.98
N TYR A 289 -9.39 -13.07 17.45
CA TYR A 289 -9.94 -13.53 18.73
C TYR A 289 -11.47 -13.45 18.80
N PRO A 290 -12.17 -14.59 19.03
CA PRO A 290 -11.62 -15.94 19.00
C PRO A 290 -11.06 -16.28 17.62
N ASP A 291 -10.02 -17.12 17.58
CA ASP A 291 -9.39 -17.60 16.35
C ASP A 291 -10.39 -18.42 15.52
N VAL A 292 -10.86 -17.81 14.42
CA VAL A 292 -11.89 -18.35 13.53
C VAL A 292 -11.54 -17.98 12.10
N THR A 293 -11.46 -18.99 11.23
CA THR A 293 -11.24 -18.82 9.79
C THR A 293 -12.47 -19.26 9.01
N GLU A 294 -12.88 -18.46 8.02
CA GLU A 294 -13.90 -18.81 7.03
C GLU A 294 -13.31 -18.74 5.62
N ASP A 295 -13.63 -19.74 4.81
CA ASP A 295 -13.29 -19.74 3.39
C ASP A 295 -14.10 -18.69 2.63
N MET A 296 -13.47 -18.09 1.63
CA MET A 296 -14.09 -17.16 0.70
C MET A 296 -14.17 -17.78 -0.70
N GLU A 297 -15.34 -17.69 -1.31
CA GLU A 297 -15.51 -18.09 -2.70
C GLU A 297 -14.63 -17.23 -3.63
N ASN A 298 -14.20 -17.86 -4.72
CA ASN A 298 -13.48 -17.16 -5.77
C ASN A 298 -14.33 -16.04 -6.36
N GLN A 299 -13.73 -14.87 -6.59
CA GLN A 299 -14.43 -13.70 -7.09
C GLN A 299 -13.73 -13.11 -8.29
N ALA A 300 -14.50 -12.78 -9.32
CA ALA A 300 -14.01 -11.94 -10.40
C ALA A 300 -13.65 -10.56 -9.84
N ALA A 301 -12.62 -9.92 -10.40
CA ALA A 301 -12.18 -8.60 -9.97
C ALA A 301 -11.74 -7.76 -11.16
N PHE A 302 -12.02 -6.46 -11.08
CA PHE A 302 -11.59 -5.45 -12.04
C PHE A 302 -10.82 -4.34 -11.34
N GLY A 303 -9.82 -3.79 -12.01
CA GLY A 303 -8.99 -2.73 -11.47
C GLY A 303 -8.66 -1.66 -12.50
N LEU A 304 -8.60 -0.41 -12.05
CA LEU A 304 -8.10 0.71 -12.84
C LEU A 304 -7.06 1.45 -12.02
N VAL A 305 -5.89 1.72 -12.60
CA VAL A 305 -4.78 2.43 -11.97
C VAL A 305 -4.38 3.60 -12.87
N PHE A 306 -4.48 4.80 -12.32
CA PHE A 306 -3.95 6.02 -12.91
C PHE A 306 -2.66 6.42 -12.19
N LYS A 307 -1.64 6.80 -12.94
CA LYS A 307 -0.39 7.33 -12.41
C LYS A 307 0.02 8.58 -13.17
N LEU A 308 0.37 9.61 -12.42
CA LEU A 308 0.94 10.87 -12.90
C LEU A 308 2.33 11.05 -12.27
N THR A 309 3.33 11.36 -13.08
CA THR A 309 4.69 11.76 -12.65
C THR A 309 4.89 13.23 -12.97
N PHE A 310 5.32 14.04 -12.01
CA PHE A 310 5.44 15.50 -12.14
C PHE A 310 6.48 16.06 -11.19
#